data_AF-A0A378L971-F1
#
_entry.id   AF-A0A378L971-F1
#
_cell.length_a   1.000
_cell.length_b   1.000
_cell.length_c   1.000
_cell.angle_alpha   90.00
_cell.angle_beta   90.00
_cell.angle_gamma   90.00
#
_symmetry.space_group_name_H-M   'P 1'
#
loop_
_entity.id
_entity.type
_entity.pdbx_description
1 polymer ?
#
loop_
_entity_poly.entity_id
_entity_poly.type
_entity_poly.pdbx_seq_one_letter_code
_entity_poly.pdbx_strand_id
1 'polypeptide(L)'
;MMIQQLQAIFSNPEVISIKPGLLEQIKDLAEIGFSEKLNKFIRSNKKKFELYKSTKFDASKYNENYLKFLNELIDALSLTKEDIVTETIRWKYADLKHINRYDKTKNQLTQTIEDSDLATNVIIRLEAFRKKLDPIKNQQQVFQQQIFQAKTLVNLTNDDVVANRSNLTRMQGDYLNLLSSSETSLESLAEFDRNFDLLFGQKTSSALQQELAERKRIMGRIIEECVATSVEEGIKKEQSKLNELIKNTESILEQATDLKKLSELFQQVKTIERVVTQKAAELLSPSDVQKLKQLIQFIEEKEKEILRIKEGITGAEKVHQQTIQAIEKIEKSIQQKKEQAASFLEEMRNSSSKDQQKAVEEDHVPVEVDQRTDQTVGVIEQPIQQKNEQAESFKEQPPTREDHQDNGEPPPESDRILKVKKARLQEAISLINAYKETLEYEKKHSIKFFHRSRNQAKIDYCNLLKNELSTKVDGLKSDSKLLSIIKEAHEKAIKSCDAQEVTKGGSYFGTSRMLSVQRLLGIAEAWETKGRSKFLGFSRKSDFHGLKTSGIVTEHEKKTVENFYNEEAESNDAYQKLKEQVFPKATGNSKTLN
;
A
#
# COMPACT_ATOMS: atom_id res chain seq x y z
N MET A 1 50.79 14.42 8.46
CA MET A 1 49.90 13.98 9.55
C MET A 1 50.58 12.94 10.44
N MET A 2 51.45 12.07 9.90
CA MET A 2 52.53 11.36 10.64
C MET A 2 53.25 12.22 11.71
N ILE A 3 53.58 13.47 11.38
CA ILE A 3 54.21 14.44 12.30
C ILE A 3 53.43 14.61 13.61
N GLN A 4 52.10 14.67 13.54
CA GLN A 4 51.24 14.85 14.72
C GLN A 4 51.23 13.60 15.61
N GLN A 5 51.23 12.41 15.01
CA GLN A 5 51.31 11.15 15.75
C GLN A 5 52.67 11.01 16.44
N LEU A 6 53.74 11.35 15.72
CA LEU A 6 55.09 11.34 16.26
C LEU A 6 55.24 12.33 17.42
N GLN A 7 54.75 13.57 17.30
CA GLN A 7 54.76 14.54 18.41
C GLN A 7 53.96 14.05 19.61
N ALA A 8 52.78 13.46 19.38
CA ALA A 8 51.92 13.00 20.45
C ALA A 8 52.51 11.84 21.26
N ILE A 9 53.34 10.97 20.66
CA ILE A 9 54.10 9.95 21.42
C ILE A 9 54.99 10.60 22.49
N PHE A 10 55.57 11.77 22.20
CA PHE A 10 56.46 12.45 23.15
C PHE A 10 55.73 13.38 24.12
N SER A 11 54.57 13.93 23.75
CA SER A 11 53.91 14.96 24.57
C SER A 11 52.62 14.50 25.24
N ASN A 12 51.81 13.69 24.57
CA ASN A 12 50.47 13.34 25.05
C ASN A 12 49.97 12.04 24.38
N PRO A 13 50.54 10.87 24.74
CA PRO A 13 50.25 9.61 24.05
C PRO A 13 48.78 9.20 24.16
N GLU A 14 48.08 9.57 25.23
CA GLU A 14 46.67 9.25 25.49
C GLU A 14 45.67 10.03 24.61
N VAL A 15 46.08 11.18 24.07
CA VAL A 15 45.17 12.09 23.38
C VAL A 15 45.07 11.74 21.90
N ILE A 16 43.85 11.34 21.47
CA ILE A 16 43.50 11.10 20.06
C ILE A 16 42.74 12.31 19.52
N SER A 17 43.22 12.88 18.42
CA SER A 17 42.61 14.07 17.81
C SER A 17 41.26 13.75 17.15
N ILE A 18 40.41 14.76 16.97
CA ILE A 18 39.12 14.61 16.26
C ILE A 18 39.34 14.59 14.74
N LYS A 19 40.35 15.32 14.26
CA LYS A 19 40.77 15.37 12.86
C LYS A 19 42.27 15.12 12.77
N PRO A 20 42.76 14.31 11.81
CA PRO A 20 41.98 13.54 10.82
C PRO A 20 41.18 12.39 11.42
N GLY A 21 40.38 11.68 10.62
CA GLY A 21 39.58 10.55 11.09
C GLY A 21 40.42 9.45 11.75
N LEU A 22 39.81 8.68 12.64
CA LEU A 22 40.49 7.68 13.50
C LEU A 22 41.36 6.69 12.70
N LEU A 23 40.83 6.13 11.60
CA LEU A 23 41.56 5.19 10.74
C LEU A 23 42.77 5.85 10.04
N GLU A 24 42.68 7.14 9.69
CA GLU A 24 43.81 7.86 9.10
C GLU A 24 44.91 8.08 10.13
N GLN A 25 44.56 8.42 11.37
CA GLN A 25 45.53 8.57 12.45
C GLN A 25 46.25 7.27 12.79
N ILE A 26 45.53 6.14 12.73
CA ILE A 26 46.13 4.80 12.94
C ILE A 26 47.11 4.46 11.80
N LYS A 27 46.75 4.80 10.56
CA LYS A 27 47.64 4.65 9.40
C LYS A 27 48.88 5.54 9.54
N ASP A 28 48.71 6.81 9.89
CA ASP A 28 49.80 7.77 10.17
C ASP A 28 50.73 7.27 11.29
N LEU A 29 50.18 6.64 12.34
CA LEU A 29 50.95 6.06 13.43
C LEU A 29 51.80 4.88 12.94
N ALA A 30 51.21 3.96 12.16
CA ALA A 30 51.92 2.82 11.61
C ALA A 30 53.07 3.26 10.68
N GLU A 31 52.86 4.31 9.88
CA GLU A 31 53.86 4.88 8.97
C GLU A 31 55.14 5.36 9.68
N ILE A 32 55.11 5.59 11.00
CA ILE A 32 56.32 5.86 11.79
C ILE A 32 57.31 4.69 11.66
N GLY A 33 56.84 3.45 11.55
CA GLY A 33 57.70 2.31 11.27
C GLY A 33 58.27 1.58 12.48
N PHE A 34 57.72 1.82 13.67
CA PHE A 34 58.19 1.20 14.91
C PHE A 34 57.80 -0.28 15.06
N SER A 35 56.87 -0.79 14.24
CA SER A 35 56.41 -2.19 14.29
C SER A 35 56.13 -2.74 12.90
N GLU A 36 56.84 -3.80 12.50
CA GLU A 36 56.62 -4.46 11.20
C GLU A 36 55.28 -5.19 11.15
N LYS A 37 54.81 -5.74 12.28
CA LYS A 37 53.51 -6.40 12.39
C LYS A 37 52.36 -5.44 12.06
N LEU A 38 52.34 -4.27 12.68
CA LEU A 38 51.33 -3.25 12.42
C LEU A 38 51.43 -2.72 10.98
N ASN A 39 52.65 -2.46 10.49
CA ASN A 39 52.88 -2.02 9.12
C ASN A 39 52.35 -3.01 8.07
N LYS A 40 52.63 -4.30 8.25
CA LYS A 40 52.14 -5.36 7.37
C LYS A 40 50.62 -5.44 7.38
N PHE A 41 49.99 -5.27 8.54
CA PHE A 41 48.53 -5.24 8.65
C PHE A 41 47.91 -4.10 7.84
N ILE A 42 48.42 -2.87 8.01
CA ILE A 42 47.93 -1.68 7.30
C ILE A 42 48.12 -1.84 5.78
N ARG A 43 49.29 -2.32 5.33
CA ARG A 43 49.56 -2.56 3.91
C ARG A 43 48.59 -3.59 3.30
N SER A 44 48.37 -4.70 4.01
CA SER A 44 47.47 -5.77 3.57
C SER A 44 46.01 -5.34 3.51
N ASN A 45 45.61 -4.35 4.34
CA ASN A 45 44.24 -3.87 4.44
C ASN A 45 44.03 -2.47 3.82
N LYS A 46 44.95 -1.96 2.99
CA LYS A 46 44.89 -0.62 2.40
C LYS A 46 43.51 -0.28 1.78
N LYS A 47 42.92 -1.21 1.03
CA LYS A 47 41.58 -1.03 0.42
C LYS A 47 40.48 -0.85 1.47
N LYS A 48 40.54 -1.59 2.59
CA LYS A 48 39.55 -1.48 3.68
C LYS A 48 39.67 -0.14 4.40
N PHE A 49 40.88 0.35 4.63
CA PHE A 49 41.11 1.69 5.21
C PHE A 49 40.49 2.79 4.36
N GLU A 50 40.62 2.75 3.03
CA GLU A 50 39.97 3.72 2.14
C GLU A 50 38.45 3.53 2.09
N LEU A 51 37.97 2.29 2.07
CA LEU A 51 36.53 1.96 2.03
C LEU A 51 35.78 2.49 3.26
N TYR A 52 36.38 2.36 4.45
CA TYR A 52 35.78 2.72 5.73
C TYR A 52 36.16 4.11 6.24
N LYS A 53 36.87 4.90 5.42
CA LYS A 53 37.23 6.30 5.71
C LYS A 53 36.04 7.27 5.63
N SER A 54 34.97 6.87 4.95
CA SER A 54 33.74 7.67 4.81
C SER A 54 33.09 7.91 6.18
N THR A 55 32.68 9.16 6.43
CA THR A 55 31.83 9.52 7.57
C THR A 55 30.35 9.28 7.31
N LYS A 56 29.96 9.02 6.05
CA LYS A 56 28.60 8.63 5.68
C LYS A 56 28.50 7.11 5.76
N PHE A 57 27.51 6.66 6.51
CA PHE A 57 27.16 5.26 6.60
C PHE A 57 26.63 4.73 5.28
N ASP A 58 26.95 3.48 5.04
CA ASP A 58 26.59 2.73 3.84
C ASP A 58 26.31 1.29 4.27
N ALA A 59 25.04 0.92 4.41
CA ALA A 59 24.64 -0.41 4.90
C ALA A 59 25.29 -1.56 4.11
N SER A 60 25.72 -1.32 2.86
CA SER A 60 26.46 -2.31 2.06
C SER A 60 27.91 -2.49 2.51
N LYS A 61 28.53 -1.47 3.13
CA LYS A 61 29.91 -1.47 3.62
C LYS A 61 29.99 -1.86 5.10
N TYR A 62 29.08 -1.36 5.94
CA TYR A 62 29.03 -1.62 7.39
C TYR A 62 28.33 -2.95 7.69
N ASN A 63 28.95 -4.03 7.23
CA ASN A 63 28.47 -5.42 7.28
C ASN A 63 29.43 -6.31 8.09
N GLU A 64 29.26 -7.63 8.01
CA GLU A 64 30.13 -8.61 8.69
C GLU A 64 31.62 -8.39 8.41
N ASN A 65 31.98 -7.97 7.19
CA ASN A 65 33.36 -7.68 6.81
C ASN A 65 33.93 -6.46 7.53
N TYR A 66 33.10 -5.46 7.83
CA TYR A 66 33.56 -4.29 8.60
C TYR A 66 33.80 -4.65 10.06
N LEU A 67 32.90 -5.42 10.68
CA LEU A 67 33.10 -5.90 12.04
C LEU A 67 34.34 -6.78 12.14
N LYS A 68 34.53 -7.69 11.17
CA LYS A 68 35.74 -8.51 11.06
C LYS A 68 37.00 -7.63 10.95
N PHE A 69 36.97 -6.61 10.10
CA PHE A 69 38.07 -5.64 9.97
C PHE A 69 38.36 -4.90 11.29
N LEU A 70 37.34 -4.46 12.02
CA LEU A 70 37.52 -3.78 13.32
C LEU A 70 38.15 -4.71 14.35
N ASN A 71 37.73 -5.98 14.42
CA ASN A 71 38.35 -6.99 15.29
C ASN A 71 39.82 -7.20 14.92
N GLU A 72 40.09 -7.46 13.64
CA GLU A 72 41.45 -7.65 13.13
C GLU A 72 42.35 -6.42 13.40
N LEU A 73 41.79 -5.21 13.31
CA LEU A 73 42.50 -3.97 13.59
C LEU A 73 42.81 -3.80 15.08
N ILE A 74 41.85 -4.08 15.96
CA ILE A 74 42.05 -4.04 17.42
C ILE A 74 43.14 -5.04 17.84
N ASP A 75 43.14 -6.23 17.24
CA ASP A 75 44.16 -7.26 17.46
C ASP A 75 45.53 -6.80 16.96
N ALA A 76 45.59 -6.15 15.79
CA ALA A 76 46.83 -5.61 15.24
C ALA A 76 47.43 -4.46 16.09
N LEU A 77 46.60 -3.73 16.83
CA LEU A 77 47.04 -2.68 17.78
C LEU A 77 47.48 -3.24 19.13
N SER A 78 47.24 -4.52 19.41
CA SER A 78 47.61 -5.18 20.67
C SER A 78 49.06 -5.69 20.62
N LEU A 79 50.00 -4.73 20.57
CA LEU A 79 51.45 -4.98 20.58
C LEU A 79 52.00 -5.01 22.01
N THR A 80 53.14 -5.65 22.21
CA THR A 80 53.90 -5.58 23.46
C THR A 80 55.15 -4.70 23.29
N LYS A 81 55.88 -4.40 24.38
CA LYS A 81 57.06 -3.52 24.31
C LYS A 81 58.15 -4.09 23.39
N GLU A 82 58.25 -5.41 23.31
CA GLU A 82 59.21 -6.14 22.47
C GLU A 82 58.93 -5.96 20.97
N ASP A 83 57.69 -5.63 20.60
CA ASP A 83 57.30 -5.36 19.22
C ASP A 83 57.67 -3.94 18.74
N ILE A 84 58.25 -3.09 19.61
CA ILE A 84 58.46 -1.65 19.38
C ILE A 84 59.95 -1.32 19.17
N VAL A 85 60.30 -0.88 17.96
CA VAL A 85 61.65 -0.41 17.61
C VAL A 85 61.78 1.09 17.89
N THR A 86 62.29 1.44 19.08
CA THR A 86 62.40 2.84 19.55
C THR A 86 63.39 3.68 18.74
N GLU A 87 64.43 3.06 18.18
CA GLU A 87 65.42 3.73 17.32
C GLU A 87 64.76 4.42 16.12
N THR A 88 63.79 3.75 15.48
CA THR A 88 63.07 4.32 14.32
C THR A 88 62.29 5.56 14.71
N ILE A 89 61.68 5.57 15.90
CA ILE A 89 60.92 6.71 16.42
C ILE A 89 61.84 7.89 16.68
N ARG A 90 62.99 7.64 17.31
CA ARG A 90 64.00 8.66 17.62
C ARG A 90 64.56 9.30 16.37
N TRP A 91 64.93 8.49 15.38
CA TRP A 91 65.49 8.99 14.12
C TRP A 91 64.50 9.91 13.41
N LYS A 92 63.24 9.47 13.24
CA LYS A 92 62.19 10.31 12.64
C LYS A 92 61.92 11.59 13.42
N TYR A 93 62.02 11.54 14.75
CA TYR A 93 61.79 12.72 15.59
C TYR A 93 62.98 13.70 15.54
N ALA A 94 64.20 13.19 15.44
CA ALA A 94 65.39 13.99 15.23
C ALA A 94 65.36 14.70 13.87
N ASP A 95 64.98 14.00 12.81
CA ASP A 95 64.78 14.57 11.47
C ASP A 95 63.71 15.67 11.49
N LEU A 96 62.58 15.43 12.17
CA LEU A 96 61.55 16.44 12.35
C LEU A 96 62.07 17.70 13.06
N LYS A 97 62.85 17.52 14.14
CA LYS A 97 63.48 18.62 14.86
C LYS A 97 64.48 19.38 13.99
N HIS A 98 65.23 18.69 13.14
CA HIS A 98 66.17 19.31 12.21
C HIS A 98 65.43 20.18 11.19
N ILE A 99 64.36 19.66 10.58
CA ILE A 99 63.53 20.40 9.61
C ILE A 99 62.88 21.62 10.28
N ASN A 100 62.28 21.47 11.46
CA ASN A 100 61.62 22.58 12.17
C ASN A 100 62.60 23.65 12.70
N ARG A 101 63.90 23.36 12.84
CA ARG A 101 64.90 24.37 13.21
C ARG A 101 65.28 25.27 12.03
N TYR A 102 65.04 24.84 10.79
CA TYR A 102 65.25 25.65 9.59
C TYR A 102 64.12 26.67 9.35
N ASP A 103 62.89 26.37 9.76
CA ASP A 103 61.76 27.32 9.77
C ASP A 103 61.72 28.12 11.10
N LYS A 104 61.95 29.44 11.04
CA LYS A 104 62.13 30.32 12.21
C LYS A 104 60.83 30.61 13.01
N THR A 105 60.19 29.60 13.59
CA THR A 105 59.16 29.80 14.61
C THR A 105 59.45 28.95 15.84
N LYS A 106 60.01 29.61 16.87
CA LYS A 106 60.22 29.10 18.22
C LYS A 106 58.91 28.48 18.74
N ASN A 107 58.96 27.19 19.07
CA ASN A 107 58.31 26.66 20.26
C ASN A 107 59.25 25.61 20.89
N GLN A 108 59.62 25.85 22.14
CA GLN A 108 60.46 24.99 22.96
C GLN A 108 59.79 23.64 23.18
N LEU A 109 60.49 22.54 22.88
CA LEU A 109 60.13 21.18 23.32
C LEU A 109 61.41 20.44 23.69
N THR A 110 61.87 20.73 24.91
CA THR A 110 62.95 20.07 25.65
C THR A 110 62.35 19.05 26.61
N GLN A 111 61.99 17.87 26.10
CA GLN A 111 61.85 16.68 26.94
C GLN A 111 62.62 15.55 26.26
N THR A 112 63.66 15.09 26.94
CA THR A 112 64.39 13.87 26.60
C THR A 112 63.67 12.75 27.33
N ILE A 113 63.05 11.85 26.59
CA ILE A 113 62.31 10.70 27.14
C ILE A 113 63.24 9.48 27.07
N GLU A 114 63.34 8.72 28.16
CA GLU A 114 64.13 7.48 28.20
C GLU A 114 63.56 6.40 27.26
N ASP A 115 64.37 5.42 26.86
CA ASP A 115 63.95 4.37 25.92
C ASP A 115 62.76 3.54 26.42
N SER A 116 62.80 3.16 27.70
CA SER A 116 61.73 2.42 28.38
C SER A 116 60.41 3.17 28.37
N ASP A 117 60.48 4.49 28.48
CA ASP A 117 59.33 5.38 28.48
C ASP A 117 58.79 5.58 27.06
N LEU A 118 59.66 5.59 26.04
CA LEU A 118 59.24 5.73 24.65
C LEU A 118 58.42 4.51 24.17
N ALA A 119 58.87 3.30 24.47
CA ALA A 119 58.11 2.09 24.20
C ALA A 119 56.78 2.10 24.98
N THR A 120 56.80 2.53 26.24
CA THR A 120 55.58 2.67 27.07
C THR A 120 54.59 3.68 26.48
N ASN A 121 55.07 4.84 26.00
CA ASN A 121 54.22 5.86 25.38
C ASN A 121 53.56 5.38 24.09
N VAL A 122 54.27 4.56 23.30
CA VAL A 122 53.68 3.93 22.10
C VAL A 122 52.55 2.98 22.50
N ILE A 123 52.77 2.14 23.52
CA ILE A 123 51.73 1.24 24.06
C ILE A 123 50.51 2.04 24.55
N ILE A 124 50.72 3.09 25.36
CA ILE A 124 49.65 3.96 25.85
C ILE A 124 48.85 4.55 24.68
N ARG A 125 49.53 4.97 23.61
CA ARG A 125 48.87 5.52 22.43
C ARG A 125 48.08 4.47 21.65
N LEU A 126 48.62 3.27 21.47
CA LEU A 126 47.91 2.14 20.85
C LEU A 126 46.65 1.76 21.66
N GLU A 127 46.74 1.73 22.99
CA GLU A 127 45.59 1.54 23.87
C GLU A 127 44.55 2.65 23.74
N ALA A 128 44.98 3.91 23.62
CA ALA A 128 44.08 5.03 23.39
C ALA A 128 43.31 4.89 22.06
N PHE A 129 43.94 4.38 21.00
CA PHE A 129 43.25 4.04 19.75
C PHE A 129 42.26 2.89 19.92
N ARG A 130 42.63 1.81 20.63
CA ARG A 130 41.74 0.68 20.93
C ARG A 130 40.49 1.14 21.69
N LYS A 131 40.65 1.96 22.74
CA LYS A 131 39.55 2.57 23.51
C LYS A 131 38.59 3.40 22.65
N LYS A 132 39.06 3.96 21.51
CA LYS A 132 38.20 4.67 20.54
C LYS A 132 37.54 3.73 19.52
N LEU A 133 38.13 2.58 19.22
CA LEU A 133 37.57 1.58 18.30
C LEU A 133 36.53 0.68 18.97
N ASP A 134 36.68 0.34 20.24
CA ASP A 134 35.77 -0.56 20.96
C ASP A 134 34.30 -0.09 20.92
N PRO A 135 33.97 1.19 21.15
CA PRO A 135 32.59 1.67 21.01
C PRO A 135 32.05 1.48 19.58
N ILE A 136 32.89 1.71 18.56
CA ILE A 136 32.49 1.56 17.14
C ILE A 136 32.22 0.08 16.82
N LYS A 137 33.07 -0.81 17.31
CA LYS A 137 32.89 -2.26 17.19
C LYS A 137 31.60 -2.72 17.87
N ASN A 138 31.41 -2.36 19.14
CA ASN A 138 30.24 -2.78 19.92
C ASN A 138 28.95 -2.27 19.27
N GLN A 139 28.97 -1.02 18.81
CA GLN A 139 27.86 -0.44 18.08
C GLN A 139 27.57 -1.24 16.78
N GLN A 140 28.60 -1.60 16.02
CA GLN A 140 28.46 -2.41 14.81
C GLN A 140 27.92 -3.83 15.08
N GLN A 141 28.27 -4.44 16.21
CA GLN A 141 27.74 -5.75 16.62
C GLN A 141 26.24 -5.69 16.90
N VAL A 142 25.81 -4.70 17.71
CA VAL A 142 24.39 -4.46 18.00
C VAL A 142 23.61 -4.25 16.69
N PHE A 143 24.17 -3.48 15.76
CA PHE A 143 23.56 -3.25 14.45
C PHE A 143 23.35 -4.53 13.63
N GLN A 144 24.34 -5.42 13.58
CA GLN A 144 24.18 -6.68 12.85
C GLN A 144 23.11 -7.56 13.48
N GLN A 145 23.07 -7.62 14.81
CA GLN A 145 22.05 -8.37 15.53
C GLN A 145 20.65 -7.84 15.23
N GLN A 146 20.47 -6.52 15.22
CA GLN A 146 19.18 -5.87 14.91
C GLN A 146 18.74 -6.10 13.47
N ILE A 147 19.64 -5.96 12.48
CA ILE A 147 19.34 -6.28 11.08
C ILE A 147 18.98 -7.76 10.93
N PHE A 148 19.71 -8.65 11.59
CA PHE A 148 19.43 -10.07 11.56
C PHE A 148 18.03 -10.39 12.11
N GLN A 149 17.69 -9.85 13.27
CA GLN A 149 16.35 -9.99 13.85
C GLN A 149 15.26 -9.44 12.91
N ALA A 150 15.46 -8.26 12.32
CA ALA A 150 14.53 -7.68 11.36
C ALA A 150 14.29 -8.59 10.15
N LYS A 151 15.37 -9.16 9.58
CA LYS A 151 15.27 -10.13 8.47
C LYS A 151 14.55 -11.41 8.87
N THR A 152 14.81 -11.92 10.07
CA THR A 152 14.13 -13.11 10.59
C THR A 152 12.62 -12.89 10.67
N LEU A 153 12.16 -11.73 11.15
CA LEU A 153 10.73 -11.40 11.18
C LEU A 153 10.10 -11.37 9.79
N VAL A 154 10.80 -10.78 8.81
CA VAL A 154 10.36 -10.75 7.41
C VAL A 154 10.26 -12.17 6.85
N ASN A 155 11.28 -13.00 7.05
CA ASN A 155 11.29 -14.38 6.56
C ASN A 155 10.15 -15.21 7.16
N LEU A 156 9.97 -15.17 8.49
CA LEU A 156 8.86 -15.86 9.16
C LEU A 156 7.49 -15.41 8.65
N THR A 157 7.34 -14.13 8.31
CA THR A 157 6.07 -13.61 7.78
C THR A 157 5.87 -14.03 6.33
N ASN A 158 6.95 -14.08 5.55
CA ASN A 158 6.91 -14.59 4.19
C ASN A 158 6.53 -16.07 4.14
N ASP A 159 7.05 -16.88 5.06
CA ASP A 159 6.70 -18.30 5.16
C ASP A 159 5.20 -18.48 5.47
N ASP A 160 4.64 -17.67 6.38
CA ASP A 160 3.21 -17.65 6.64
C ASP A 160 2.39 -17.25 5.40
N VAL A 161 2.83 -16.23 4.66
CA VAL A 161 2.16 -15.79 3.42
C VAL A 161 2.12 -16.95 2.41
N VAL A 162 3.26 -17.62 2.19
CA VAL A 162 3.36 -18.75 1.25
C VAL A 162 2.46 -19.91 1.68
N ALA A 163 2.48 -20.27 2.97
CA ALA A 163 1.67 -21.35 3.51
C ALA A 163 0.17 -21.05 3.37
N ASN A 164 -0.27 -19.85 3.79
CA ASN A 164 -1.67 -19.46 3.74
C ASN A 164 -2.18 -19.27 2.30
N ARG A 165 -1.34 -18.77 1.39
CA ARG A 165 -1.69 -18.68 -0.04
C ARG A 165 -1.91 -20.06 -0.65
N SER A 166 -1.06 -21.02 -0.30
CA SER A 166 -1.18 -22.40 -0.75
C SER A 166 -2.45 -23.06 -0.20
N ASN A 167 -2.74 -22.86 1.09
CA ASN A 167 -3.97 -23.34 1.71
C ASN A 167 -5.22 -22.74 1.06
N LEU A 168 -5.25 -21.43 0.82
CA LEU A 168 -6.38 -20.77 0.15
C LEU A 168 -6.58 -21.32 -1.27
N THR A 169 -5.49 -21.48 -2.03
CA THR A 169 -5.56 -22.02 -3.40
C THR A 169 -6.13 -23.44 -3.40
N ARG A 170 -5.72 -24.27 -2.43
CA ARG A 170 -6.29 -25.62 -2.24
C ARG A 170 -7.79 -25.55 -1.92
N MET A 171 -8.20 -24.74 -0.94
CA MET A 171 -9.61 -24.61 -0.57
C MET A 171 -10.47 -24.09 -1.73
N GLN A 172 -9.95 -23.13 -2.51
CA GLN A 172 -10.63 -22.67 -3.73
C GLN A 172 -10.78 -23.83 -4.73
N GLY A 173 -9.73 -24.63 -4.94
CA GLY A 173 -9.79 -25.82 -5.79
C GLY A 173 -10.82 -26.85 -5.33
N ASP A 174 -10.82 -27.19 -4.05
CA ASP A 174 -11.76 -28.14 -3.45
C ASP A 174 -13.21 -27.65 -3.58
N TYR A 175 -13.45 -26.36 -3.35
CA TYR A 175 -14.77 -25.76 -3.55
C TYR A 175 -15.21 -25.79 -5.01
N LEU A 176 -14.33 -25.47 -5.97
CA LEU A 176 -14.66 -25.54 -7.40
C LEU A 176 -14.98 -26.96 -7.87
N ASN A 177 -14.32 -27.97 -7.28
CA ASN A 177 -14.63 -29.37 -7.53
C ASN A 177 -16.04 -29.73 -7.02
N LEU A 178 -16.41 -29.24 -5.83
CA LEU A 178 -17.78 -29.40 -5.29
C LEU A 178 -18.82 -28.71 -6.17
N LEU A 179 -18.53 -27.54 -6.75
CA LEU A 179 -19.47 -26.88 -7.67
C LEU A 179 -19.64 -27.64 -9.00
N SER A 180 -18.63 -28.40 -9.41
CA SER A 180 -18.62 -29.10 -10.69
C SER A 180 -19.25 -30.50 -10.62
N SER A 181 -19.30 -31.10 -9.43
CA SER A 181 -19.90 -32.42 -9.23
C SER A 181 -21.42 -32.37 -9.25
N SER A 182 -22.04 -33.28 -10.02
CA SER A 182 -23.49 -33.48 -10.02
C SER A 182 -24.01 -34.15 -8.75
N GLU A 183 -23.13 -34.78 -7.97
CA GLU A 183 -23.46 -35.55 -6.76
C GLU A 183 -23.21 -34.78 -5.46
N THR A 184 -22.90 -33.49 -5.54
CA THR A 184 -22.59 -32.68 -4.36
C THR A 184 -23.73 -32.73 -3.36
N SER A 185 -23.42 -33.28 -2.18
CA SER A 185 -24.37 -33.45 -1.08
C SER A 185 -24.14 -32.41 0.01
N LEU A 186 -25.11 -32.24 0.91
CA LEU A 186 -24.95 -31.36 2.07
C LEU A 186 -23.83 -31.86 3.01
N GLU A 187 -23.58 -33.17 3.05
CA GLU A 187 -22.49 -33.77 3.81
C GLU A 187 -21.12 -33.38 3.24
N SER A 188 -20.96 -33.38 1.91
CA SER A 188 -19.71 -32.96 1.25
C SER A 188 -19.39 -31.48 1.50
N LEU A 189 -20.41 -30.62 1.56
CA LEU A 189 -20.26 -29.20 1.94
C LEU A 189 -19.92 -29.04 3.42
N ALA A 190 -20.53 -29.85 4.30
CA ALA A 190 -20.19 -29.84 5.72
C ALA A 190 -18.75 -30.32 5.98
N GLU A 191 -18.24 -31.26 5.19
CA GLU A 191 -16.84 -31.67 5.23
C GLU A 191 -15.90 -30.56 4.77
N PHE A 192 -16.24 -29.89 3.66
CA PHE A 192 -15.52 -28.69 3.21
C PHE A 192 -15.45 -27.62 4.30
N ASP A 193 -16.57 -27.33 4.96
CA ASP A 193 -16.63 -26.33 6.04
C ASP A 193 -15.73 -26.68 7.22
N ARG A 194 -15.70 -27.95 7.64
CA ARG A 194 -14.81 -28.41 8.71
C ARG A 194 -13.34 -28.23 8.32
N ASN A 195 -12.98 -28.60 7.08
CA ASN A 195 -11.62 -28.44 6.57
C ASN A 195 -11.24 -26.96 6.43
N PHE A 196 -12.19 -26.12 6.02
CA PHE A 196 -12.02 -24.68 5.96
C PHE A 196 -11.74 -24.10 7.34
N ASP A 197 -12.54 -24.46 8.35
CA ASP A 197 -12.42 -23.92 9.71
C ASP A 197 -11.12 -24.33 10.40
N LEU A 198 -10.53 -25.48 10.05
CA LEU A 198 -9.19 -25.87 10.53
C LEU A 198 -8.10 -24.89 10.07
N LEU A 199 -8.21 -24.36 8.86
CA LEU A 199 -7.18 -23.51 8.23
C LEU A 199 -7.46 -22.02 8.41
N PHE A 200 -8.71 -21.60 8.29
CA PHE A 200 -9.12 -20.19 8.25
C PHE A 200 -10.23 -19.85 9.25
N GLY A 201 -10.60 -20.79 10.13
CA GLY A 201 -11.57 -20.55 11.18
C GLY A 201 -11.13 -19.45 12.14
N GLN A 202 -12.08 -18.93 12.91
CA GLN A 202 -11.87 -17.76 13.77
C GLN A 202 -10.66 -17.87 14.69
N LYS A 203 -10.42 -19.06 15.26
CA LYS A 203 -9.28 -19.31 16.15
C LYS A 203 -7.94 -19.20 15.41
N THR A 204 -7.81 -19.86 14.26
CA THR A 204 -6.58 -19.88 13.45
C THR A 204 -6.29 -18.49 12.88
N SER A 205 -7.31 -17.82 12.32
CA SER A 205 -7.21 -16.46 11.79
C SER A 205 -6.83 -15.43 12.87
N SER A 206 -7.42 -15.53 14.06
CA SER A 206 -7.08 -14.66 15.20
C SER A 206 -5.65 -14.88 15.69
N ALA A 207 -5.22 -16.14 15.81
CA ALA A 207 -3.85 -16.47 16.20
C ALA A 207 -2.82 -15.88 15.21
N LEU A 208 -3.06 -16.05 13.90
CA LEU A 208 -2.21 -15.46 12.87
C LEU A 208 -2.15 -13.92 12.97
N GLN A 209 -3.29 -13.26 13.13
CA GLN A 209 -3.34 -11.80 13.30
C GLN A 209 -2.57 -11.34 14.55
N GLN A 210 -2.66 -12.07 15.66
CA GLN A 210 -1.89 -11.78 16.88
C GLN A 210 -0.39 -11.93 16.65
N GLU A 211 0.04 -12.98 15.96
CA GLU A 211 1.45 -13.17 15.61
C GLU A 211 1.98 -12.05 14.70
N LEU A 212 1.21 -11.65 13.68
CA LEU A 212 1.58 -10.53 12.80
C LEU A 212 1.69 -9.22 13.57
N ALA A 213 0.77 -8.96 14.50
CA ALA A 213 0.81 -7.79 15.37
C ALA A 213 2.05 -7.78 16.27
N GLU A 214 2.42 -8.93 16.86
CA GLU A 214 3.62 -9.04 17.69
C GLU A 214 4.89 -8.86 16.85
N ARG A 215 4.98 -9.47 15.66
CA ARG A 215 6.12 -9.29 14.75
C ARG A 215 6.28 -7.81 14.36
N LYS A 216 5.17 -7.12 14.07
CA LYS A 216 5.17 -5.67 13.81
C LYS A 216 5.61 -4.86 15.02
N ARG A 217 5.20 -5.26 16.23
CA ARG A 217 5.63 -4.63 17.49
C ARG A 217 7.13 -4.81 17.74
N ILE A 218 7.66 -6.01 17.54
CA ILE A 218 9.10 -6.30 17.67
C ILE A 218 9.89 -5.45 16.66
N MET A 219 9.47 -5.41 15.38
CA MET A 219 10.09 -4.54 14.38
C MET A 219 10.06 -3.07 14.79
N GLY A 220 8.96 -2.61 15.39
CA GLY A 220 8.85 -1.26 15.95
C GLY A 220 9.90 -0.97 17.02
N ARG A 221 10.11 -1.90 17.96
CA ARG A 221 11.14 -1.79 19.01
C ARG A 221 12.55 -1.74 18.42
N ILE A 222 12.86 -2.63 17.47
CA ILE A 222 14.16 -2.64 16.78
C ILE A 222 14.45 -1.28 16.13
N ILE A 223 13.44 -0.66 15.48
CA ILE A 223 13.60 0.67 14.89
C ILE A 223 13.84 1.73 15.95
N GLU A 224 13.09 1.71 17.05
CA GLU A 224 13.22 2.68 18.15
C GLU A 224 14.63 2.67 18.75
N GLU A 225 15.20 1.48 18.96
CA GLU A 225 16.59 1.30 19.40
C GLU A 225 17.62 1.81 18.38
N CYS A 226 17.22 1.94 17.10
CA CYS A 226 18.08 2.39 16.02
C CYS A 226 17.88 3.87 15.63
N VAL A 227 16.93 4.58 16.23
CA VAL A 227 16.65 5.99 15.91
C VAL A 227 17.90 6.83 16.17
N ALA A 228 18.25 7.70 15.22
CA ALA A 228 19.47 8.52 15.22
C ALA A 228 20.79 7.76 15.03
N THR A 229 20.73 6.47 14.74
CA THR A 229 21.88 5.71 14.25
C THR A 229 21.84 5.64 12.73
N SER A 230 23.00 5.44 12.14
CA SER A 230 23.11 5.40 10.70
C SER A 230 22.49 4.15 10.06
N VAL A 231 22.06 3.16 10.86
CA VAL A 231 21.51 1.85 10.44
C VAL A 231 20.01 1.88 10.19
N GLU A 232 19.37 3.00 10.52
CA GLU A 232 17.93 3.23 10.39
C GLU A 232 17.41 2.91 8.98
N GLU A 233 18.18 3.19 7.93
CA GLU A 233 17.78 2.91 6.53
C GLU A 233 17.64 1.41 6.24
N GLY A 234 18.59 0.59 6.70
CA GLY A 234 18.56 -0.86 6.47
C GLY A 234 17.38 -1.53 7.15
N ILE A 235 17.07 -1.10 8.38
CA ILE A 235 15.96 -1.64 9.16
C ILE A 235 14.61 -1.12 8.63
N LYS A 236 14.53 0.14 8.20
CA LYS A 236 13.33 0.67 7.52
C LYS A 236 12.98 -0.10 6.25
N LYS A 237 13.99 -0.55 5.49
CA LYS A 237 13.77 -1.39 4.31
C LYS A 237 13.10 -2.71 4.70
N GLU A 238 13.61 -3.40 5.73
CA GLU A 238 13.01 -4.63 6.22
C GLU A 238 11.62 -4.39 6.83
N GLN A 239 11.39 -3.27 7.50
CA GLN A 239 10.06 -2.87 7.97
C GLN A 239 9.06 -2.69 6.83
N SER A 240 9.47 -2.06 5.73
CA SER A 240 8.61 -1.87 4.56
C SER A 240 8.17 -3.22 4.00
N LYS A 241 9.10 -4.17 3.84
CA LYS A 241 8.80 -5.54 3.40
C LYS A 241 7.86 -6.25 4.37
N LEU A 242 8.10 -6.14 5.68
CA LEU A 242 7.22 -6.73 6.70
C LEU A 242 5.79 -6.19 6.57
N ASN A 243 5.63 -4.88 6.40
CA ASN A 243 4.31 -4.27 6.22
C ASN A 243 3.61 -4.72 4.93
N GLU A 244 4.35 -4.91 3.84
CA GLU A 244 3.82 -5.44 2.60
C GLU A 244 3.34 -6.90 2.77
N LEU A 245 4.14 -7.74 3.42
CA LEU A 245 3.77 -9.13 3.70
C LEU A 245 2.54 -9.21 4.62
N ILE A 246 2.44 -8.35 5.64
CA ILE A 246 1.24 -8.28 6.50
C ILE A 246 0.00 -7.95 5.67
N LYS A 247 0.06 -6.96 4.77
CA LYS A 247 -1.05 -6.62 3.87
C LYS A 247 -1.42 -7.79 2.97
N ASN A 248 -0.43 -8.53 2.47
CA ASN A 248 -0.68 -9.72 1.66
C ASN A 248 -1.42 -10.79 2.47
N THR A 249 -1.05 -11.00 3.74
CA THR A 249 -1.77 -11.92 4.63
C THR A 249 -3.21 -11.44 4.91
N GLU A 250 -3.41 -10.14 5.16
CA GLU A 250 -4.74 -9.55 5.34
C GLU A 250 -5.62 -9.82 4.10
N SER A 251 -5.10 -9.59 2.89
CA SER A 251 -5.82 -9.89 1.65
C SER A 251 -6.14 -11.38 1.46
N ILE A 252 -5.25 -12.29 1.90
CA ILE A 252 -5.53 -13.74 1.89
C ILE A 252 -6.70 -14.08 2.82
N LEU A 253 -6.75 -13.48 4.02
CA LEU A 253 -7.84 -13.69 4.98
C LEU A 253 -9.18 -13.11 4.47
N GLU A 254 -9.15 -11.99 3.77
CA GLU A 254 -10.33 -11.43 3.10
C GLU A 254 -10.86 -12.40 2.02
N GLN A 255 -9.97 -12.90 1.15
CA GLN A 255 -10.35 -13.89 0.12
C GLN A 255 -10.86 -15.20 0.72
N ALA A 256 -10.30 -15.65 1.84
CA ALA A 256 -10.79 -16.81 2.56
C ALA A 256 -12.20 -16.56 3.11
N THR A 257 -12.43 -15.39 3.73
CA THR A 257 -13.74 -15.00 4.27
C THR A 257 -14.81 -14.94 3.18
N ASP A 258 -14.47 -14.40 2.02
CA ASP A 258 -15.34 -14.39 0.85
C ASP A 258 -15.66 -15.82 0.36
N LEU A 259 -14.65 -16.69 0.24
CA LEU A 259 -14.86 -18.10 -0.11
C LEU A 259 -15.80 -18.81 0.89
N LYS A 260 -15.65 -18.56 2.19
CA LYS A 260 -16.55 -19.10 3.22
C LYS A 260 -17.99 -18.65 2.99
N LYS A 261 -18.21 -17.35 2.76
CA LYS A 261 -19.53 -16.80 2.45
C LYS A 261 -20.14 -17.45 1.19
N LEU A 262 -19.35 -17.65 0.13
CA LEU A 262 -19.82 -18.33 -1.08
C LEU A 262 -20.25 -19.78 -0.79
N SER A 263 -19.49 -20.50 0.04
CA SER A 263 -19.84 -21.86 0.43
C SER A 263 -21.15 -21.93 1.22
N GLU A 264 -21.37 -20.99 2.15
CA GLU A 264 -22.61 -20.89 2.94
C GLU A 264 -23.83 -20.57 2.07
N LEU A 265 -23.70 -19.62 1.14
CA LEU A 265 -24.78 -19.28 0.19
C LEU A 265 -25.13 -20.47 -0.71
N PHE A 266 -24.12 -21.19 -1.20
CA PHE A 266 -24.35 -22.39 -2.01
C PHE A 266 -25.01 -23.51 -1.21
N GLN A 267 -24.61 -23.70 0.05
CA GLN A 267 -25.25 -24.67 0.97
C GLN A 267 -26.73 -24.35 1.22
N GLN A 268 -27.10 -23.07 1.32
CA GLN A 268 -28.51 -22.67 1.41
C GLN A 268 -29.30 -23.08 0.16
N VAL A 269 -28.75 -22.85 -1.04
CA VAL A 269 -29.38 -23.29 -2.30
C VAL A 269 -29.52 -24.81 -2.37
N LYS A 270 -28.50 -25.57 -1.96
CA LYS A 270 -28.58 -27.04 -1.87
C LYS A 270 -29.62 -27.51 -0.86
N THR A 271 -29.82 -26.77 0.22
CA THR A 271 -30.89 -27.06 1.19
C THR A 271 -32.26 -26.83 0.55
N ILE A 272 -32.45 -25.75 -0.21
CA ILE A 272 -33.68 -25.48 -0.95
C ILE A 272 -33.96 -26.60 -1.96
N GLU A 273 -32.96 -27.02 -2.73
CA GLU A 273 -33.07 -28.14 -3.68
C GLU A 273 -33.56 -29.42 -3.01
N ARG A 274 -33.00 -29.76 -1.84
CA ARG A 274 -33.43 -30.93 -1.06
C ARG A 274 -34.88 -30.81 -0.63
N VAL A 275 -35.28 -29.66 -0.09
CA VAL A 275 -36.65 -29.44 0.39
C VAL A 275 -37.65 -29.48 -0.77
N VAL A 276 -37.34 -28.86 -1.91
CA VAL A 276 -38.17 -28.93 -3.13
C VAL A 276 -38.29 -30.37 -3.62
N THR A 277 -37.20 -31.13 -3.60
CA THR A 277 -37.21 -32.53 -4.02
C THR A 277 -38.08 -33.40 -3.13
N GLN A 278 -38.00 -33.22 -1.81
CA GLN A 278 -38.86 -33.90 -0.86
C GLN A 278 -40.33 -33.51 -1.06
N LYS A 279 -40.61 -32.20 -1.23
CA LYS A 279 -41.97 -31.70 -1.41
C LYS A 279 -42.60 -32.17 -2.72
N ALA A 280 -41.81 -32.25 -3.78
CA ALA A 280 -42.23 -32.81 -5.05
C ALA A 280 -42.56 -34.30 -4.91
N ALA A 281 -41.77 -35.09 -4.19
CA ALA A 281 -42.10 -36.50 -3.93
C ALA A 281 -43.43 -36.69 -3.18
N GLU A 282 -43.82 -35.74 -2.34
CA GLU A 282 -45.10 -35.75 -1.60
C GLU A 282 -46.30 -35.28 -2.44
N LEU A 283 -46.12 -34.23 -3.25
CA LEU A 283 -47.22 -33.47 -3.88
C LEU A 283 -47.37 -33.69 -5.38
N LEU A 284 -46.37 -34.24 -6.07
CA LEU A 284 -46.41 -34.47 -7.51
C LEU A 284 -47.27 -35.70 -7.82
N SER A 285 -48.60 -35.53 -7.72
CA SER A 285 -49.60 -36.55 -8.03
C SER A 285 -50.37 -36.16 -9.29
N PRO A 286 -50.30 -36.94 -10.39
CA PRO A 286 -50.96 -36.61 -11.66
C PRO A 286 -52.48 -36.44 -11.58
N SER A 287 -53.10 -36.93 -10.50
CA SER A 287 -54.55 -36.98 -10.30
C SER A 287 -55.09 -36.02 -9.24
N ASP A 288 -54.25 -35.21 -8.58
CA ASP A 288 -54.67 -34.31 -7.50
C ASP A 288 -54.35 -32.84 -7.81
N VAL A 289 -55.35 -32.13 -8.32
CA VAL A 289 -55.25 -30.72 -8.71
C VAL A 289 -54.80 -29.82 -7.54
N GLN A 290 -55.25 -30.09 -6.32
CA GLN A 290 -54.92 -29.25 -5.17
C GLN A 290 -53.46 -29.42 -4.77
N LYS A 291 -52.95 -30.67 -4.76
CA LYS A 291 -51.53 -30.93 -4.48
C LYS A 291 -50.60 -30.33 -5.53
N LEU A 292 -50.96 -30.39 -6.81
CA LEU A 292 -50.17 -29.80 -7.88
C LEU A 292 -50.12 -28.26 -7.78
N LYS A 293 -51.24 -27.60 -7.48
CA LYS A 293 -51.27 -26.14 -7.24
C LYS A 293 -50.41 -25.74 -6.03
N GLN A 294 -50.49 -26.51 -4.94
CA GLN A 294 -49.66 -26.29 -3.75
C GLN A 294 -48.17 -26.45 -4.07
N LEU A 295 -47.79 -27.44 -4.89
CA LEU A 295 -46.40 -27.64 -5.29
C LEU A 295 -45.87 -26.47 -6.14
N ILE A 296 -46.66 -25.98 -7.11
CA ILE A 296 -46.26 -24.83 -7.95
C ILE A 296 -46.05 -23.59 -7.09
N GLN A 297 -46.99 -23.26 -6.21
CA GLN A 297 -46.87 -22.10 -5.32
C GLN A 297 -45.65 -22.22 -4.39
N PHE A 298 -45.41 -23.42 -3.84
CA PHE A 298 -44.24 -23.69 -3.02
C PHE A 298 -42.92 -23.47 -3.79
N ILE A 299 -42.84 -23.94 -5.04
CA ILE A 299 -41.65 -23.75 -5.88
C ILE A 299 -41.45 -22.26 -6.20
N GLU A 300 -42.50 -21.51 -6.53
CA GLU A 300 -42.41 -20.06 -6.79
C GLU A 300 -41.85 -19.26 -5.62
N GLU A 301 -42.21 -19.64 -4.38
CA GLU A 301 -41.63 -19.03 -3.18
C GLU A 301 -40.14 -19.34 -3.05
N LYS A 302 -39.72 -20.56 -3.39
CA LYS A 302 -38.31 -20.99 -3.33
C LYS A 302 -37.45 -20.44 -4.46
N GLU A 303 -38.01 -20.24 -5.65
CA GLU A 303 -37.34 -19.52 -6.75
C GLU A 303 -36.99 -18.08 -6.34
N LYS A 304 -37.91 -17.38 -5.67
CA LYS A 304 -37.65 -16.03 -5.14
C LYS A 304 -36.53 -16.03 -4.09
N GLU A 305 -36.45 -17.07 -3.27
CA GLU A 305 -35.39 -17.23 -2.27
C GLU A 305 -34.02 -17.46 -2.94
N ILE A 306 -33.95 -18.32 -3.96
CA ILE A 306 -32.74 -18.56 -4.77
C ILE A 306 -32.29 -17.27 -5.47
N LEU A 307 -33.22 -16.49 -6.03
CA LEU A 307 -32.89 -15.22 -6.68
C LEU A 307 -32.20 -14.24 -5.71
N ARG A 308 -32.74 -14.09 -4.49
CA ARG A 308 -32.11 -13.26 -3.45
C ARG A 308 -30.72 -13.74 -3.07
N ILE A 309 -30.52 -15.05 -2.98
CA ILE A 309 -29.19 -15.64 -2.69
C ILE A 309 -28.21 -15.31 -3.83
N LYS A 310 -28.65 -15.47 -5.09
CA LYS A 310 -27.83 -15.17 -6.28
C LYS A 310 -27.44 -13.69 -6.35
N GLU A 311 -28.36 -12.77 -6.04
CA GLU A 311 -28.09 -11.32 -5.94
C GLU A 311 -27.08 -10.99 -4.82
N GLY A 312 -26.98 -11.81 -3.78
CA GLY A 312 -26.01 -11.66 -2.69
C GLY A 312 -24.57 -12.04 -3.05
N ILE A 313 -24.34 -12.65 -4.22
CA ILE A 313 -23.01 -13.03 -4.73
C ILE A 313 -22.45 -11.86 -5.52
N THR A 314 -21.61 -11.06 -4.87
CA THR A 314 -21.01 -9.85 -5.44
C THR A 314 -19.53 -10.06 -5.72
N GLY A 315 -19.18 -10.52 -6.92
CA GLY A 315 -17.79 -10.65 -7.34
C GLY A 315 -17.62 -11.13 -8.77
N ALA A 316 -16.46 -10.84 -9.36
CA ALA A 316 -16.15 -11.15 -10.77
C ALA A 316 -15.11 -12.26 -10.94
N GLU A 317 -14.59 -12.81 -9.83
CA GLU A 317 -13.60 -13.88 -9.91
C GLU A 317 -14.22 -15.19 -10.40
N LYS A 318 -13.37 -16.10 -10.90
CA LYS A 318 -13.80 -17.41 -11.41
C LYS A 318 -14.67 -18.17 -10.41
N VAL A 319 -14.33 -18.14 -9.11
CA VAL A 319 -15.08 -18.83 -8.07
C VAL A 319 -16.52 -18.33 -8.00
N HIS A 320 -16.74 -17.01 -8.02
CA HIS A 320 -18.07 -16.41 -8.02
C HIS A 320 -18.89 -16.83 -9.22
N GLN A 321 -18.30 -16.74 -10.42
CA GLN A 321 -18.96 -17.12 -11.66
C GLN A 321 -19.37 -18.59 -11.65
N GLN A 322 -18.48 -19.48 -11.16
CA GLN A 322 -18.79 -20.90 -11.06
C GLN A 322 -19.85 -21.20 -9.99
N THR A 323 -19.88 -20.46 -8.88
CA THR A 323 -20.97 -20.57 -7.89
C THR A 323 -22.31 -20.19 -8.51
N ILE A 324 -22.38 -19.07 -9.23
CA ILE A 324 -23.61 -18.63 -9.93
C ILE A 324 -24.06 -19.68 -10.94
N GLN A 325 -23.15 -20.19 -11.78
CA GLN A 325 -23.48 -21.24 -12.75
C GLN A 325 -23.98 -22.53 -12.10
N ALA A 326 -23.41 -22.93 -10.96
CA ALA A 326 -23.89 -24.09 -10.21
C ALA A 326 -25.29 -23.85 -9.64
N ILE A 327 -25.58 -22.64 -9.13
CA ILE A 327 -26.92 -22.24 -8.68
C ILE A 327 -27.92 -22.26 -9.84
N GLU A 328 -27.56 -21.74 -11.01
CA GLU A 328 -28.43 -21.75 -12.20
C GLU A 328 -28.80 -23.16 -12.67
N LYS A 329 -27.91 -24.15 -12.50
CA LYS A 329 -28.23 -25.55 -12.79
C LYS A 329 -29.29 -26.09 -11.82
N ILE A 330 -29.18 -25.75 -10.54
CA ILE A 330 -30.16 -26.14 -9.52
C ILE A 330 -31.51 -25.45 -9.80
N GLU A 331 -31.48 -24.15 -10.11
CA GLU A 331 -32.66 -23.36 -10.48
C GLU A 331 -33.39 -23.99 -11.67
N LYS A 332 -32.67 -24.40 -12.72
CA LYS A 332 -33.26 -25.13 -13.87
C LYS A 332 -33.89 -26.45 -13.47
N SER A 333 -33.26 -27.24 -12.58
CA SER A 333 -33.82 -28.51 -12.11
C SER A 333 -35.11 -28.31 -11.30
N ILE A 334 -35.17 -27.26 -10.48
CA ILE A 334 -36.37 -26.88 -9.73
C ILE A 334 -37.49 -26.43 -10.67
N GLN A 335 -37.17 -25.59 -11.65
CA GLN A 335 -38.11 -25.10 -12.66
C GLN A 335 -38.70 -26.26 -13.51
N GLN A 336 -37.90 -27.27 -13.86
CA GLN A 336 -38.40 -28.47 -14.54
C GLN A 336 -39.48 -29.21 -13.73
N LYS A 337 -39.35 -29.27 -12.40
CA LYS A 337 -40.38 -29.89 -11.53
C LYS A 337 -41.67 -29.08 -11.51
N LYS A 338 -41.56 -27.75 -11.57
CA LYS A 338 -42.71 -26.85 -11.68
C LYS A 338 -43.42 -27.01 -13.02
N GLU A 339 -42.66 -27.08 -14.12
CA GLU A 339 -43.19 -27.32 -15.47
C GLU A 339 -43.89 -28.68 -15.56
N GLN A 340 -43.33 -29.73 -14.96
CA GLN A 340 -43.98 -31.04 -14.89
C GLN A 340 -45.31 -30.98 -14.14
N ALA A 341 -45.37 -30.29 -12.99
CA ALA A 341 -46.61 -30.11 -12.24
C ALA A 341 -47.67 -29.30 -13.04
N ALA A 342 -47.23 -28.29 -13.79
CA ALA A 342 -48.09 -27.50 -14.66
C ALA A 342 -48.64 -28.33 -15.83
N SER A 343 -47.81 -29.18 -16.46
CA SER A 343 -48.24 -30.09 -17.52
C SER A 343 -49.35 -31.04 -17.06
N PHE A 344 -49.22 -31.63 -15.86
CA PHE A 344 -50.28 -32.48 -15.30
C PHE A 344 -51.58 -31.71 -15.03
N LEU A 345 -51.50 -30.44 -14.60
CA LEU A 345 -52.69 -29.60 -14.44
C LEU A 345 -53.39 -29.31 -15.77
N GLU A 346 -52.64 -29.06 -16.84
CA GLU A 346 -53.20 -28.84 -18.18
C GLU A 346 -53.82 -30.12 -18.76
N GLU A 347 -53.16 -31.27 -18.62
CA GLU A 347 -53.69 -32.57 -19.05
C GLU A 347 -55.03 -32.89 -18.37
N MET A 348 -55.15 -32.65 -17.06
CA MET A 348 -56.41 -32.83 -16.33
C MET A 348 -57.50 -31.86 -16.81
N ARG A 349 -57.15 -30.60 -17.07
CA ARG A 349 -58.11 -29.61 -17.61
C ARG A 349 -58.64 -30.04 -18.97
N ASN A 350 -57.75 -30.49 -19.85
CA ASN A 350 -58.09 -30.94 -21.21
C ASN A 350 -58.89 -32.24 -21.21
N SER A 351 -58.64 -33.14 -20.26
CA SER A 351 -59.40 -34.39 -20.10
C SER A 351 -60.80 -34.12 -19.55
N SER A 352 -60.93 -33.25 -18.54
CA SER A 352 -62.24 -32.82 -18.00
C SER A 352 -63.10 -32.09 -19.05
N SER A 353 -62.50 -31.32 -19.96
CA SER A 353 -63.22 -30.69 -21.07
C SER A 353 -63.68 -31.69 -22.14
N LYS A 354 -62.95 -32.79 -22.37
CA LYS A 354 -63.37 -33.88 -23.28
C LYS A 354 -64.50 -34.73 -22.70
N ASP A 355 -64.47 -34.99 -21.40
CA ASP A 355 -65.53 -35.75 -20.72
C ASP A 355 -66.84 -34.95 -20.62
N GLN A 356 -66.77 -33.62 -20.51
CA GLN A 356 -67.94 -32.74 -20.57
C GLN A 356 -68.53 -32.59 -21.99
N GLN A 357 -67.75 -32.78 -23.06
CA GLN A 357 -68.27 -32.78 -24.43
C GLN A 357 -68.97 -34.09 -24.80
N LYS A 358 -68.52 -35.24 -24.26
CA LYS A 358 -69.24 -36.53 -24.45
C LYS A 358 -70.58 -36.60 -23.72
N ALA A 359 -70.72 -35.96 -22.55
CA ALA A 359 -71.97 -35.94 -21.79
C ALA A 359 -73.08 -35.07 -22.42
N VAL A 360 -72.77 -34.25 -23.43
CA VAL A 360 -73.75 -33.42 -24.16
C VAL A 360 -74.25 -34.10 -25.45
N GLU A 361 -73.57 -35.16 -25.92
CA GLU A 361 -73.98 -35.91 -27.13
C GLU A 361 -74.87 -37.14 -26.84
N GLU A 362 -75.11 -37.53 -25.59
CA GLU A 362 -75.89 -38.74 -25.25
C GLU A 362 -77.41 -38.54 -24.97
N ASP A 363 -77.97 -37.33 -25.13
CA ASP A 363 -79.39 -37.07 -24.79
C ASP A 363 -80.31 -36.76 -26.00
N HIS A 364 -79.90 -37.08 -27.24
CA HIS A 364 -80.78 -36.99 -28.41
C HIS A 364 -80.74 -38.25 -29.29
N VAL A 365 -81.83 -39.02 -29.20
CA VAL A 365 -82.38 -39.91 -30.24
C VAL A 365 -83.74 -39.27 -30.58
N PRO A 366 -84.22 -39.18 -31.85
CA PRO A 366 -84.19 -40.34 -32.72
C PRO A 366 -84.18 -40.15 -34.26
N VAL A 367 -83.92 -41.31 -34.91
CA VAL A 367 -84.42 -41.82 -36.20
C VAL A 367 -83.71 -41.44 -37.51
N GLU A 368 -83.10 -42.50 -38.08
CA GLU A 368 -83.09 -43.02 -39.48
C GLU A 368 -83.17 -42.02 -40.65
N VAL A 369 -82.39 -42.15 -41.73
CA VAL A 369 -82.37 -43.25 -42.72
C VAL A 369 -81.06 -43.10 -43.53
N ASP A 370 -80.15 -44.08 -43.46
CA ASP A 370 -79.81 -45.06 -44.51
C ASP A 370 -79.39 -44.48 -45.89
N GLN A 371 -78.10 -44.56 -46.23
CA GLN A 371 -77.56 -45.53 -47.21
C GLN A 371 -76.07 -45.29 -47.50
N ARG A 372 -75.27 -46.34 -47.22
CA ARG A 372 -74.26 -47.01 -48.08
C ARG A 372 -73.46 -46.14 -49.08
N THR A 373 -72.14 -46.27 -49.27
CA THR A 373 -71.20 -47.38 -49.05
C THR A 373 -69.77 -46.88 -49.33
N ASP A 374 -68.82 -47.44 -48.59
CA ASP A 374 -67.50 -47.93 -49.01
C ASP A 374 -66.36 -47.02 -49.51
N GLN A 375 -65.27 -47.14 -48.72
CA GLN A 375 -63.94 -47.60 -49.12
C GLN A 375 -62.78 -46.59 -49.30
N THR A 376 -62.04 -46.49 -48.19
CA THR A 376 -60.59 -46.77 -48.04
C THR A 376 -59.49 -45.92 -48.69
N VAL A 377 -58.51 -45.63 -47.80
CA VAL A 377 -57.06 -45.46 -48.00
C VAL A 377 -56.59 -44.09 -48.49
N GLY A 378 -56.14 -43.29 -47.51
CA GLY A 378 -54.72 -43.10 -47.25
C GLY A 378 -53.93 -42.17 -48.19
N VAL A 379 -53.04 -41.42 -47.54
CA VAL A 379 -51.84 -40.73 -48.06
C VAL A 379 -51.99 -39.21 -48.26
N ILE A 380 -51.34 -38.50 -47.33
CA ILE A 380 -50.43 -37.35 -47.49
C ILE A 380 -50.78 -36.34 -48.57
N GLU A 381 -50.99 -35.08 -48.19
CA GLU A 381 -50.39 -33.95 -48.92
C GLU A 381 -50.27 -32.69 -48.06
N GLN A 382 -49.09 -32.07 -48.17
CA GLN A 382 -48.82 -30.67 -47.81
C GLN A 382 -49.73 -29.73 -48.64
N PRO A 383 -49.72 -28.42 -48.36
CA PRO A 383 -49.08 -27.57 -49.37
C PRO A 383 -48.29 -26.39 -48.81
N ILE A 384 -47.17 -26.12 -49.49
CA ILE A 384 -46.52 -24.80 -49.57
C ILE A 384 -47.06 -24.10 -50.82
N GLN A 385 -47.38 -22.82 -50.71
CA GLN A 385 -47.08 -21.68 -51.62
C GLN A 385 -48.15 -20.58 -51.39
N GLN A 386 -47.84 -19.44 -50.77
CA GLN A 386 -47.15 -18.25 -51.29
C GLN A 386 -47.73 -17.62 -52.56
N LYS A 387 -48.38 -16.46 -52.39
CA LYS A 387 -48.25 -15.15 -53.09
C LYS A 387 -49.51 -14.32 -52.76
N ASN A 388 -49.52 -13.01 -52.56
CA ASN A 388 -48.71 -11.90 -53.08
C ASN A 388 -48.79 -10.73 -52.07
N GLU A 389 -47.68 -10.05 -51.74
CA GLU A 389 -47.24 -8.74 -52.28
C GLU A 389 -48.13 -7.53 -51.93
N GLN A 390 -47.65 -6.66 -51.02
CA GLN A 390 -47.19 -5.29 -51.30
C GLN A 390 -47.01 -4.50 -49.98
N ALA A 391 -45.82 -3.91 -49.77
CA ALA A 391 -45.62 -2.52 -49.35
C ALA A 391 -44.14 -2.25 -48.97
N GLU A 392 -43.46 -1.60 -49.92
CA GLU A 392 -42.39 -0.61 -49.84
C GLU A 392 -41.67 -0.30 -48.50
N SER A 393 -40.34 -0.45 -48.55
CA SER A 393 -39.32 0.58 -48.27
C SER A 393 -39.53 1.49 -47.05
N PHE A 394 -38.83 1.20 -45.95
CA PHE A 394 -38.40 2.23 -45.00
C PHE A 394 -36.90 2.14 -44.73
N LYS A 395 -36.20 3.20 -45.16
CA LYS A 395 -34.85 3.57 -44.75
C LYS A 395 -34.90 4.03 -43.30
N GLU A 396 -33.96 3.55 -42.50
CA GLU A 396 -33.63 4.08 -41.18
C GLU A 396 -33.24 5.57 -41.29
N GLN A 397 -34.06 6.44 -40.68
CA GLN A 397 -33.65 7.78 -40.28
C GLN A 397 -33.23 7.73 -38.80
N PRO A 398 -32.08 8.35 -38.44
CA PRO A 398 -31.66 8.53 -37.06
C PRO A 398 -32.53 9.59 -36.35
N PRO A 399 -32.66 9.55 -35.02
CA PRO A 399 -33.50 10.47 -34.29
C PRO A 399 -32.96 11.90 -34.35
N THR A 400 -33.91 12.79 -34.63
CA THR A 400 -33.82 14.25 -34.72
C THR A 400 -33.08 14.85 -33.52
N ARG A 401 -31.99 15.58 -33.79
CA ARG A 401 -31.44 16.60 -32.88
C ARG A 401 -32.43 17.76 -32.85
N GLU A 402 -32.97 18.04 -31.67
CA GLU A 402 -33.56 19.34 -31.37
C GLU A 402 -32.42 20.36 -31.28
N ASP A 403 -32.20 21.09 -32.37
CA ASP A 403 -31.44 22.35 -32.35
C ASP A 403 -32.32 23.42 -31.70
N HIS A 404 -32.26 23.50 -30.37
CA HIS A 404 -32.54 24.75 -29.68
C HIS A 404 -31.35 25.69 -29.90
N GLN A 405 -31.44 26.53 -30.94
CA GLN A 405 -30.69 27.77 -31.01
C GLN A 405 -31.19 28.70 -29.90
N ASP A 406 -30.63 28.53 -28.71
CA ASP A 406 -30.61 29.58 -27.69
C ASP A 406 -29.63 30.65 -28.15
N ASN A 407 -30.14 31.73 -28.76
CA ASN A 407 -29.42 32.98 -28.97
C ASN A 407 -29.25 33.70 -27.61
N GLY A 408 -28.65 33.00 -26.64
CA GLY A 408 -28.22 33.57 -25.39
C GLY A 408 -27.01 34.46 -25.64
N GLU A 409 -27.20 35.76 -25.45
CA GLU A 409 -26.12 36.72 -25.26
C GLU A 409 -24.99 36.09 -24.43
N PRO A 410 -23.72 36.16 -24.85
CA PRO A 410 -22.63 35.60 -24.06
C PRO A 410 -22.74 36.13 -22.63
N PRO A 411 -22.77 35.26 -21.60
CA PRO A 411 -22.97 35.70 -20.23
C PRO A 411 -21.96 36.82 -19.93
N PRO A 412 -22.38 37.89 -19.22
CA PRO A 412 -21.55 39.05 -18.92
C PRO A 412 -20.14 38.61 -18.53
N GLU A 413 -19.11 39.31 -18.99
CA GLU A 413 -17.71 38.95 -18.71
C GLU A 413 -17.47 38.75 -17.20
N SER A 414 -18.18 39.50 -16.36
CA SER A 414 -18.24 39.33 -14.90
C SER A 414 -18.71 37.95 -14.44
N ASP A 415 -19.69 37.34 -15.10
CA ASP A 415 -20.26 36.04 -14.76
C ASP A 415 -19.34 34.90 -15.19
N ARG A 416 -18.63 35.07 -16.31
CA ARG A 416 -17.58 34.14 -16.75
C ARG A 416 -16.41 34.13 -15.78
N ILE A 417 -15.92 35.31 -15.41
CA ILE A 417 -14.86 35.50 -14.40
C ILE A 417 -15.29 34.89 -13.05
N LEU A 418 -16.52 35.15 -12.61
CA LEU A 418 -17.04 34.60 -11.36
C LEU A 418 -17.13 33.07 -11.37
N LYS A 419 -17.57 32.46 -12.49
CA LYS A 419 -17.60 31.00 -12.65
C LYS A 419 -16.20 30.39 -12.57
N VAL A 420 -15.21 30.99 -13.23
CA VAL A 420 -13.80 30.55 -13.17
C VAL A 420 -13.27 30.67 -11.74
N LYS A 421 -13.53 31.79 -11.05
CA LYS A 421 -13.14 31.99 -9.64
C LYS A 421 -13.71 30.94 -8.71
N LYS A 422 -15.01 30.63 -8.86
CA LYS A 422 -15.68 29.57 -8.09
C LYS A 422 -15.05 28.21 -8.36
N ALA A 423 -14.80 27.87 -9.62
CA ALA A 423 -14.16 26.60 -9.99
C ALA A 423 -12.75 26.47 -9.39
N ARG A 424 -11.94 27.53 -9.43
CA ARG A 424 -10.57 27.53 -8.85
C ARG A 424 -10.56 27.47 -7.33
N LEU A 425 -11.53 28.09 -6.66
CA LEU A 425 -11.68 27.96 -5.21
C LEU A 425 -12.19 26.57 -4.80
N GLN A 426 -13.10 25.99 -5.58
CA GLN A 426 -13.54 24.59 -5.41
C GLN A 426 -12.41 23.59 -5.65
N GLU A 427 -11.52 23.87 -6.60
CA GLU A 427 -10.30 23.09 -6.82
C GLU A 427 -9.37 23.14 -5.59
N ALA A 428 -9.20 24.31 -4.99
CA ALA A 428 -8.44 24.47 -3.74
C ALA A 428 -9.05 23.63 -2.59
N ILE A 429 -10.39 23.65 -2.45
CA ILE A 429 -11.11 22.84 -1.47
C ILE A 429 -10.94 21.34 -1.73
N SER A 430 -10.97 20.93 -3.00
CA SER A 430 -10.81 19.54 -3.42
C SER A 430 -9.40 19.03 -3.10
N LEU A 431 -8.38 19.86 -3.32
CA LEU A 431 -6.99 19.57 -2.95
C LEU A 431 -6.84 19.36 -1.43
N ILE A 432 -7.47 20.22 -0.62
CA ILE A 432 -7.46 20.10 0.85
C ILE A 432 -8.15 18.80 1.30
N ASN A 433 -9.29 18.45 0.69
CA ASN A 433 -10.00 17.20 0.99
C ASN A 433 -9.18 15.96 0.63
N ALA A 434 -8.59 15.91 -0.56
CA ALA A 434 -7.78 14.78 -0.99
C ALA A 434 -6.58 14.54 -0.04
N TYR A 435 -5.94 15.62 0.42
CA TYR A 435 -4.88 15.52 1.40
C TYR A 435 -5.38 15.10 2.78
N LYS A 436 -6.53 15.62 3.23
CA LYS A 436 -7.18 15.20 4.47
C LYS A 436 -7.51 13.70 4.46
N GLU A 437 -8.10 13.19 3.37
CA GLU A 437 -8.41 11.76 3.22
C GLU A 437 -7.15 10.90 3.31
N THR A 438 -6.05 11.37 2.72
CA THR A 438 -4.72 10.75 2.87
C THR A 438 -4.28 10.71 4.34
N LEU A 439 -4.44 11.83 5.07
CA LEU A 439 -4.10 11.90 6.49
C LEU A 439 -5.01 11.02 7.37
N GLU A 440 -6.30 10.93 7.05
CA GLU A 440 -7.26 10.07 7.76
C GLU A 440 -6.97 8.59 7.52
N TYR A 441 -6.63 8.22 6.29
CA TYR A 441 -6.11 6.89 5.96
C TYR A 441 -4.83 6.60 6.75
N GLU A 442 -3.84 7.49 6.73
CA GLU A 442 -2.60 7.33 7.49
C GLU A 442 -2.85 7.28 9.02
N LYS A 443 -3.81 8.04 9.54
CA LYS A 443 -4.18 8.03 10.97
C LYS A 443 -4.79 6.69 11.38
N LYS A 444 -5.70 6.13 10.56
CA LYS A 444 -6.32 4.81 10.80
C LYS A 444 -5.30 3.67 10.73
N HIS A 445 -4.27 3.82 9.90
CA HIS A 445 -3.28 2.76 9.63
C HIS A 445 -1.90 3.01 10.30
N SER A 446 -1.76 4.03 11.17
CA SER A 446 -0.51 4.33 11.91
C SER A 446 -0.59 3.96 13.41
N ILE A 447 0.53 3.44 13.93
CA ILE A 447 0.60 2.77 15.24
C ILE A 447 1.27 3.64 16.34
N LYS A 448 1.87 4.80 16.04
CA LYS A 448 2.53 5.64 17.07
C LYS A 448 1.62 6.76 17.61
N PHE A 449 1.61 6.94 18.94
CA PHE A 449 0.87 8.00 19.66
C PHE A 449 1.22 9.42 19.17
N PHE A 450 2.50 9.68 18.86
CA PHE A 450 2.98 10.96 18.33
C PHE A 450 2.52 11.26 16.89
N HIS A 451 2.28 10.24 16.06
CA HIS A 451 1.74 10.43 14.70
C HIS A 451 0.23 10.68 14.73
N ARG A 452 -0.50 10.11 15.71
CA ARG A 452 -1.93 10.35 15.89
C ARG A 452 -2.25 11.79 16.31
N SER A 453 -1.53 12.35 17.29
CA SER A 453 -1.74 13.75 17.74
C SER A 453 -1.36 14.77 16.65
N ARG A 454 -0.29 14.52 15.88
CA ARG A 454 0.16 15.39 14.78
C ARG A 454 -0.71 15.31 13.53
N ASN A 455 -1.11 14.10 13.13
CA ASN A 455 -2.06 13.96 12.03
C ASN A 455 -3.42 14.53 12.43
N GLN A 456 -3.81 14.46 13.70
CA GLN A 456 -5.01 15.15 14.19
C GLN A 456 -4.89 16.67 14.01
N ALA A 457 -3.80 17.30 14.46
CA ALA A 457 -3.61 18.75 14.26
C ALA A 457 -3.65 19.17 12.78
N LYS A 458 -3.12 18.33 11.87
CA LYS A 458 -3.18 18.57 10.42
C LYS A 458 -4.58 18.34 9.84
N ILE A 459 -5.31 17.34 10.31
CA ILE A 459 -6.71 17.08 9.93
C ILE A 459 -7.60 18.24 10.41
N ASP A 460 -7.40 18.72 11.64
CA ASP A 460 -8.12 19.86 12.21
C ASP A 460 -7.87 21.12 11.40
N TYR A 461 -6.60 21.39 11.05
CA TYR A 461 -6.24 22.47 10.14
C TYR A 461 -6.93 22.33 8.78
N CYS A 462 -6.97 21.14 8.18
CA CYS A 462 -7.65 20.91 6.90
C CYS A 462 -9.17 21.13 7.00
N ASN A 463 -9.80 20.69 8.10
CA ASN A 463 -11.23 20.89 8.34
C ASN A 463 -11.56 22.39 8.50
N LEU A 464 -10.77 23.13 9.28
CA LEU A 464 -10.97 24.56 9.46
C LEU A 464 -10.75 25.31 8.15
N LEU A 465 -9.65 25.03 7.44
CA LEU A 465 -9.36 25.69 6.18
C LEU A 465 -10.44 25.41 5.13
N LYS A 466 -10.89 24.15 5.01
CA LYS A 466 -12.02 23.77 4.15
C LYS A 466 -13.27 24.57 4.50
N ASN A 467 -13.66 24.59 5.77
CA ASN A 467 -14.89 25.25 6.20
C ASN A 467 -14.85 26.75 5.91
N GLU A 468 -13.73 27.42 6.22
CA GLU A 468 -13.54 28.84 5.91
C GLU A 468 -13.65 29.10 4.41
N LEU A 469 -12.97 28.31 3.56
CA LEU A 469 -13.05 28.48 2.11
C LEU A 469 -14.44 28.19 1.56
N SER A 470 -15.11 27.14 2.04
CA SER A 470 -16.47 26.78 1.63
C SER A 470 -17.47 27.90 1.93
N THR A 471 -17.36 28.59 3.07
CA THR A 471 -18.23 29.74 3.38
C THR A 471 -17.98 30.94 2.46
N LYS A 472 -16.81 31.01 1.81
CA LYS A 472 -16.44 32.10 0.90
C LYS A 472 -16.83 31.83 -0.56
N VAL A 473 -17.05 30.57 -0.95
CA VAL A 473 -17.43 30.20 -2.33
C VAL A 473 -18.71 30.89 -2.78
N ASP A 474 -19.73 30.90 -1.92
CA ASP A 474 -21.04 31.47 -2.26
C ASP A 474 -21.05 33.00 -2.22
N GLY A 475 -20.13 33.60 -1.46
CA GLY A 475 -19.95 35.05 -1.32
C GLY A 475 -18.94 35.68 -2.29
N LEU A 476 -18.39 34.92 -3.24
CA LEU A 476 -17.44 35.42 -4.24
C LEU A 476 -18.08 36.49 -5.15
N LYS A 477 -17.31 37.54 -5.41
CA LYS A 477 -17.63 38.60 -6.38
C LYS A 477 -16.60 38.62 -7.51
N SER A 478 -16.93 39.25 -8.64
CA SER A 478 -16.03 39.37 -9.79
C SER A 478 -14.72 40.10 -9.49
N ASP A 479 -14.66 40.95 -8.45
CA ASP A 479 -13.47 41.67 -7.98
C ASP A 479 -12.71 40.94 -6.86
N SER A 480 -13.22 39.79 -6.39
CA SER A 480 -12.62 39.03 -5.28
C SER A 480 -11.23 38.49 -5.65
N LYS A 481 -10.25 38.66 -4.75
CA LYS A 481 -8.88 38.16 -4.93
C LYS A 481 -8.73 36.81 -4.25
N LEU A 482 -8.63 35.73 -5.03
CA LEU A 482 -8.59 34.37 -4.51
C LEU A 482 -7.42 34.13 -3.53
N LEU A 483 -6.22 34.63 -3.85
CA LEU A 483 -5.06 34.52 -2.95
C LEU A 483 -5.28 35.24 -1.61
N SER A 484 -6.02 36.37 -1.59
CA SER A 484 -6.36 37.06 -0.34
C SER A 484 -7.32 36.23 0.51
N ILE A 485 -8.35 35.65 -0.14
CA ILE A 485 -9.33 34.78 0.52
C ILE A 485 -8.65 33.55 1.11
N ILE A 486 -7.74 32.91 0.36
CA ILE A 486 -6.98 31.75 0.82
C ILE A 486 -6.04 32.12 1.97
N LYS A 487 -5.37 33.28 1.89
CA LYS A 487 -4.51 33.78 2.97
C LYS A 487 -5.29 34.03 4.26
N GLU A 488 -6.43 34.73 4.18
CA GLU A 488 -7.28 34.99 5.34
C GLU A 488 -7.80 33.69 5.98
N ALA A 489 -8.25 32.73 5.16
CA ALA A 489 -8.68 31.42 5.62
C ALA A 489 -7.52 30.63 6.27
N HIS A 490 -6.32 30.70 5.69
CA HIS A 490 -5.11 30.11 6.26
C HIS A 490 -4.75 30.72 7.62
N GLU A 491 -4.71 32.04 7.72
CA GLU A 491 -4.38 32.76 8.95
C GLU A 491 -5.37 32.45 10.07
N LYS A 492 -6.66 32.32 9.74
CA LYS A 492 -7.69 31.93 10.70
C LYS A 492 -7.53 30.47 11.13
N ALA A 493 -7.36 29.55 10.19
CA ALA A 493 -7.17 28.13 10.48
C ALA A 493 -5.91 27.86 11.31
N ILE A 494 -4.79 28.54 11.02
CA ILE A 494 -3.52 28.34 11.74
C ILE A 494 -3.54 28.94 13.16
N LYS A 495 -4.27 30.05 13.38
CA LYS A 495 -4.46 30.64 14.73
C LYS A 495 -5.36 29.78 15.63
N SER A 496 -6.28 29.05 15.03
CA SER A 496 -7.21 28.14 15.72
C SER A 496 -6.66 26.73 15.96
N CYS A 497 -5.41 26.46 15.57
CA CYS A 497 -4.72 25.19 15.78
C CYS A 497 -3.35 25.40 16.45
N ASP A 498 -2.73 24.30 16.92
CA ASP A 498 -1.32 24.32 17.31
C ASP A 498 -0.45 24.46 16.05
N ALA A 499 -0.10 25.71 15.70
CA ALA A 499 0.71 26.05 14.55
C ALA A 499 2.06 25.32 14.51
N GLN A 500 2.62 24.97 15.68
CA GLN A 500 3.87 24.21 15.74
C GLN A 500 3.64 22.75 15.35
N GLU A 501 2.56 22.10 15.79
CA GLU A 501 2.27 20.71 15.42
C GLU A 501 1.80 20.56 13.97
N VAL A 502 1.16 21.58 13.38
CA VAL A 502 0.83 21.62 11.94
C VAL A 502 2.10 21.64 11.07
N THR A 503 3.18 22.27 11.56
CA THR A 503 4.43 22.52 10.81
C THR A 503 5.62 21.64 11.24
N LYS A 504 5.54 20.90 12.35
CA LYS A 504 6.63 20.04 12.87
C LYS A 504 6.91 18.81 11.98
N GLY A 505 8.20 18.54 11.81
CA GLY A 505 8.79 17.43 11.06
C GLY A 505 8.82 16.13 11.88
N GLY A 506 8.12 15.07 11.45
CA GLY A 506 8.20 13.76 12.11
C GLY A 506 8.14 12.55 11.18
N SER A 507 7.89 12.77 9.89
CA SER A 507 7.99 11.76 8.83
C SER A 507 8.56 12.49 7.62
N TYR A 508 9.57 11.89 6.98
CA TYR A 508 10.21 12.38 5.75
C TYR A 508 9.19 12.71 4.63
N PHE A 509 7.94 12.23 4.75
CA PHE A 509 6.83 12.44 3.81
C PHE A 509 5.66 13.32 4.33
N GLY A 510 5.45 13.43 5.65
CA GLY A 510 4.25 14.09 6.19
C GLY A 510 4.32 15.62 6.27
N THR A 511 5.53 16.20 6.31
CA THR A 511 5.74 17.65 6.48
C THR A 511 6.05 18.31 5.13
N SER A 512 6.68 17.57 4.21
CA SER A 512 6.81 17.94 2.80
C SER A 512 5.45 18.01 2.08
N ARG A 513 4.52 17.09 2.39
CA ARG A 513 3.16 17.11 1.79
C ARG A 513 2.31 18.28 2.27
N MET A 514 2.24 18.56 3.58
CA MET A 514 1.51 19.75 4.08
C MET A 514 2.07 21.05 3.49
N LEU A 515 3.39 21.18 3.42
CA LEU A 515 4.03 22.34 2.78
C LEU A 515 3.73 22.39 1.27
N SER A 516 3.67 21.24 0.59
CA SER A 516 3.30 21.19 -0.83
C SER A 516 1.84 21.60 -1.06
N VAL A 517 0.91 21.18 -0.18
CA VAL A 517 -0.48 21.67 -0.21
C VAL A 517 -0.52 23.18 -0.01
N GLN A 518 0.17 23.71 1.00
CA GLN A 518 0.19 25.15 1.26
C GLN A 518 0.78 25.95 0.09
N ARG A 519 1.78 25.39 -0.61
CA ARG A 519 2.35 26.00 -1.83
C ARG A 519 1.40 25.96 -3.01
N LEU A 520 0.74 24.83 -3.25
CA LEU A 520 -0.28 24.69 -4.29
C LEU A 520 -1.48 25.59 -4.04
N LEU A 521 -1.76 25.96 -2.78
CA LEU A 521 -2.78 26.94 -2.41
C LEU A 521 -2.31 28.40 -2.58
N GLY A 522 -1.04 28.66 -2.93
CA GLY A 522 -0.50 30.01 -3.08
C GLY A 522 -0.19 30.73 -1.77
N ILE A 523 0.01 30.00 -0.66
CA ILE A 523 0.33 30.62 0.64
C ILE A 523 1.80 31.07 0.64
N ALA A 524 2.02 32.39 0.57
CA ALA A 524 3.35 33.01 0.49
C ALA A 524 4.32 32.55 1.58
N GLU A 525 3.86 32.38 2.82
CA GLU A 525 4.70 31.90 3.94
C GLU A 525 5.32 30.51 3.68
N ALA A 526 4.64 29.65 2.94
CA ALA A 526 5.13 28.31 2.60
C ALA A 526 6.27 28.36 1.56
N TRP A 527 6.37 29.46 0.81
CA TRP A 527 7.45 29.75 -0.13
C TRP A 527 8.62 30.49 0.55
N GLU A 528 8.35 31.41 1.46
CA GLU A 528 9.34 32.34 2.01
C GLU A 528 10.02 31.87 3.30
N THR A 529 9.27 31.27 4.25
CA THR A 529 9.74 31.08 5.63
C THR A 529 9.76 29.63 6.12
N LYS A 530 8.86 28.75 5.65
CA LYS A 530 8.66 27.40 6.23
C LYS A 530 9.42 26.24 5.53
N GLY A 531 10.41 26.55 4.69
CA GLY A 531 11.23 25.56 3.97
C GLY A 531 12.70 25.48 4.38
N ARG A 532 13.14 26.23 5.40
CA ARG A 532 14.53 26.26 5.86
C ARG A 532 14.66 25.50 7.18
N SER A 533 15.36 24.37 7.17
CA SER A 533 15.63 23.60 8.39
C SER A 533 16.56 24.41 9.30
N LYS A 534 16.10 24.79 10.50
CA LYS A 534 16.97 25.34 11.55
C LYS A 534 17.53 24.16 12.35
N PHE A 535 18.77 23.78 12.06
CA PHE A 535 19.55 22.86 12.89
C PHE A 535 20.59 23.66 13.67
N LEU A 536 20.51 23.64 15.00
CA LEU A 536 21.49 24.25 15.94
C LEU A 536 21.91 25.70 15.63
N GLY A 537 20.98 26.65 15.67
CA GLY A 537 21.31 28.09 15.68
C GLY A 537 21.87 28.69 14.39
N PHE A 538 22.18 27.88 13.36
CA PHE A 538 22.66 28.37 12.06
C PHE A 538 21.60 28.18 10.98
N SER A 539 21.18 29.28 10.36
CA SER A 539 20.34 29.28 9.16
C SER A 539 21.22 28.93 7.94
N ARG A 540 21.35 27.65 7.60
CA ARG A 540 21.93 27.24 6.31
C ARG A 540 20.81 27.15 5.26
N LYS A 541 21.10 27.63 4.04
CA LYS A 541 20.21 27.65 2.85
C LYS A 541 19.82 26.27 2.29
N SER A 542 20.02 25.18 3.02
CA SER A 542 19.94 23.82 2.48
C SER A 542 19.14 22.93 3.43
N ASP A 543 17.93 22.54 3.01
CA ASP A 543 17.60 21.13 2.70
C ASP A 543 16.09 20.94 2.47
N PHE A 544 15.68 21.13 1.20
CA PHE A 544 14.35 20.85 0.67
C PHE A 544 14.16 19.35 0.29
N HIS A 545 14.72 18.39 1.04
CA HIS A 545 14.82 17.01 0.53
C HIS A 545 13.48 16.32 0.22
N GLY A 546 12.39 16.63 0.93
CA GLY A 546 11.05 16.13 0.60
C GLY A 546 10.24 16.98 -0.38
N LEU A 547 10.66 18.22 -0.65
CA LEU A 547 10.03 19.14 -1.62
C LEU A 547 10.71 19.08 -2.99
N LYS A 548 12.00 18.70 -3.04
CA LYS A 548 12.73 18.40 -4.28
C LYS A 548 12.10 17.22 -5.02
N THR A 549 11.56 16.24 -4.29
CA THR A 549 10.83 15.09 -4.85
C THR A 549 9.43 15.44 -5.36
N SER A 550 8.78 16.47 -4.82
CA SER A 550 7.49 16.97 -5.32
C SER A 550 7.62 18.01 -6.43
N GLY A 551 8.83 18.50 -6.72
CA GLY A 551 9.10 19.49 -7.76
C GLY A 551 8.71 20.93 -7.44
N ILE A 552 7.93 21.18 -6.38
CA ILE A 552 7.46 22.53 -6.00
C ILE A 552 8.53 23.25 -5.17
N VAL A 553 9.62 23.70 -5.80
CA VAL A 553 10.74 24.37 -5.10
C VAL A 553 11.30 25.58 -5.83
N THR A 554 10.93 25.82 -7.09
CA THR A 554 11.49 26.91 -7.91
C THR A 554 10.49 28.07 -8.04
N GLU A 555 11.00 29.22 -8.48
CA GLU A 555 10.18 30.40 -8.76
C GLU A 555 9.22 30.16 -9.94
N HIS A 556 9.53 29.20 -10.81
CA HIS A 556 8.65 28.83 -11.92
C HIS A 556 7.33 28.23 -11.42
N GLU A 557 7.39 27.24 -10.51
CA GLU A 557 6.17 26.64 -9.96
C GLU A 557 5.37 27.63 -9.11
N LYS A 558 6.05 28.54 -8.39
CA LYS A 558 5.39 29.62 -7.65
C LYS A 558 4.59 30.51 -8.60
N LYS A 559 5.19 30.93 -9.70
CA LYS A 559 4.52 31.72 -10.74
C LYS A 559 3.36 30.96 -11.38
N THR A 560 3.49 29.65 -11.60
CA THR A 560 2.38 28.81 -12.10
C THR A 560 1.18 28.83 -11.16
N VAL A 561 1.40 28.73 -9.84
CA VAL A 561 0.33 28.79 -8.84
C VAL A 561 -0.27 30.20 -8.74
N GLU A 562 0.56 31.24 -8.73
CA GLU A 562 0.08 32.63 -8.69
C GLU A 562 -0.76 32.96 -9.94
N ASN A 563 -0.29 32.61 -11.13
CA ASN A 563 -1.03 32.81 -12.38
C ASN A 563 -2.37 32.07 -12.40
N PHE A 564 -2.43 30.87 -11.79
CA PHE A 564 -3.69 30.13 -11.66
C PHE A 564 -4.69 30.89 -10.79
N TYR A 565 -4.31 31.38 -9.62
CA TYR A 565 -5.24 32.09 -8.73
C TYR A 565 -5.47 33.57 -9.09
N ASN A 566 -4.59 34.19 -9.88
CA ASN A 566 -4.73 35.57 -10.38
C ASN A 566 -5.44 35.65 -11.74
N GLU A 567 -5.78 34.52 -12.36
CA GLU A 567 -6.44 34.49 -13.68
C GLU A 567 -5.60 34.99 -14.85
N GLU A 568 -4.27 34.94 -14.71
CA GLU A 568 -3.32 35.34 -15.74
C GLU A 568 -2.99 34.21 -16.75
N ALA A 569 -3.47 32.99 -16.51
CA ALA A 569 -3.27 31.84 -17.39
C ALA A 569 -4.57 31.46 -18.13
N GLU A 570 -4.51 31.46 -19.47
CA GLU A 570 -5.61 31.01 -20.36
C GLU A 570 -5.89 29.50 -20.24
N SER A 571 -4.88 28.72 -19.82
CA SER A 571 -5.00 27.28 -19.60
C SER A 571 -4.62 26.90 -18.16
N ASN A 572 -5.43 26.03 -17.55
CA ASN A 572 -5.19 25.45 -16.23
C ASN A 572 -4.19 24.27 -16.27
N ASP A 573 -3.70 23.86 -17.45
CA ASP A 573 -2.92 22.63 -17.64
C ASP A 573 -1.60 22.63 -16.88
N ALA A 574 -0.93 23.78 -16.80
CA ALA A 574 0.33 23.91 -16.07
C ALA A 574 0.12 23.68 -14.56
N TYR A 575 -0.97 24.22 -13.99
CA TYR A 575 -1.33 24.00 -12.60
C TYR A 575 -1.79 22.55 -12.35
N GLN A 576 -2.56 21.96 -13.27
CA GLN A 576 -3.00 20.56 -13.13
C GLN A 576 -1.83 19.58 -13.20
N LYS A 577 -0.87 19.79 -14.11
CA LYS A 577 0.38 19.00 -14.16
C LYS A 577 1.18 19.13 -12.87
N LEU A 578 1.29 20.34 -12.33
CA LEU A 578 1.96 20.59 -11.06
C LEU A 578 1.27 19.87 -9.90
N LYS A 579 -0.07 19.89 -9.86
CA LYS A 579 -0.87 19.16 -8.87
C LYS A 579 -0.66 17.65 -8.98
N GLU A 580 -0.69 17.09 -10.18
CA GLU A 580 -0.50 15.65 -10.44
C GLU A 580 0.92 15.17 -10.12
N GLN A 581 1.92 16.05 -10.24
CA GLN A 581 3.28 15.75 -9.81
C GLN A 581 3.40 15.58 -8.29
N VAL A 582 2.60 16.32 -7.51
CA VAL A 582 2.60 16.27 -6.05
C VAL A 582 1.63 15.24 -5.49
N PHE A 583 0.49 15.07 -6.16
CA PHE A 583 -0.58 14.14 -5.83
C PHE A 583 -0.97 13.34 -7.07
N PRO A 584 -0.14 12.37 -7.51
CA PRO A 584 -0.45 11.57 -8.67
C PRO A 584 -1.73 10.78 -8.43
N LYS A 585 -2.67 10.85 -9.38
CA LYS A 585 -3.86 9.98 -9.37
C LYS A 585 -3.37 8.54 -9.53
N ALA A 586 -3.89 7.62 -8.73
CA ALA A 586 -3.64 6.20 -8.91
C ALA A 586 -4.17 5.79 -10.30
N THR A 587 -3.28 5.71 -11.28
CA THR A 587 -3.62 5.18 -12.60
C THR A 587 -3.86 3.70 -12.44
N GLY A 588 -5.11 3.27 -12.67
CA GLY A 588 -5.42 1.86 -12.86
C GLY A 588 -4.45 1.27 -13.87
N ASN A 589 -3.80 0.17 -13.50
CA ASN A 589 -2.62 -0.45 -14.11
C ASN A 589 -1.27 0.13 -13.67
N SER A 590 -0.79 -0.40 -12.54
CA SER A 590 0.62 -0.79 -12.40
C SER A 590 0.73 -1.77 -11.23
N LYS A 591 0.88 -3.07 -11.56
CA LYS A 591 1.70 -3.95 -10.74
C LYS A 591 3.07 -3.27 -10.62
N THR A 592 3.70 -3.40 -9.45
CA THR A 592 5.05 -2.91 -9.12
C THR A 592 5.24 -1.39 -9.15
N LEU A 593 5.49 -0.82 -7.97
CA LEU A 593 6.46 0.27 -7.79
C LEU A 593 7.11 0.07 -6.42
N ASN A 594 8.40 -0.29 -6.50
CA ASN A 594 9.35 -0.51 -5.41
C ASN A 594 9.63 0.74 -4.57
#